data_AF-E0U9N9-F1
#
_entry.id   AF-E0U9N9-F1
#
_cell.length_a   1.000
_cell.length_b   1.000
_cell.length_c   1.000
_cell.angle_alpha   90.00
_cell.angle_beta   90.00
_cell.angle_gamma   90.00
#
_symmetry.space_group_name_H-M   'P 1'
#
loop_
_entity.id
_entity.type
_entity.pdbx_description
1 polymer ?
#
loop_
_entity_poly.entity_id
_entity_poly.type
_entity_poly.pdbx_seq_one_letter_code
_entity_poly.pdbx_strand_id
1 'polypeptide(L)'
;MSNSSVILPDNLKTKEIKEPKDRWTSGYYLVGQYKPADLKSGYAKFPSVSSSKSSSARSLQEFKRPNNAEKIKPEQRDLSLASAGYLDSQSVLLIKEYFAYSPYERVKLSKNYARNIKSVDEVFAVLQLGTARGIKEAYDGATALLAECSTKVLSQTVDKIRRELISNPLAIKKYEDDLEILITAIACSQKISTKKKERLINLFVQHSNRTVKAAIIDAFRILEGEINSEAIIKHLKPFTSDQEPDEYIRRYAEEAISDLD
;
A
#
# COMPACT_ATOMS: atom_id res chain seq x y z
N MET A 1 -14.91 64.83 -8.37
CA MET A 1 -14.27 63.86 -7.45
C MET A 1 -14.60 62.48 -7.98
N SER A 2 -13.55 61.70 -8.25
CA SER A 2 -13.55 60.59 -9.20
C SER A 2 -14.13 59.30 -8.61
N ASN A 3 -15.00 58.64 -9.37
CA ASN A 3 -15.43 57.26 -9.15
C ASN A 3 -14.30 56.32 -9.57
N SER A 4 -13.74 55.57 -8.61
CA SER A 4 -12.84 54.45 -8.90
C SER A 4 -13.60 53.14 -8.75
N SER A 5 -14.13 52.66 -9.87
CA SER A 5 -14.60 51.29 -10.04
C SER A 5 -13.38 50.37 -10.14
N VAL A 6 -13.12 49.57 -9.09
CA VAL A 6 -12.11 48.51 -9.12
C VAL A 6 -12.69 47.33 -9.88
N ILE A 7 -12.21 47.14 -11.11
CA ILE A 7 -12.45 45.97 -11.94
C ILE A 7 -11.50 44.87 -11.45
N LEU A 8 -12.05 43.78 -10.91
CA LEU A 8 -11.29 42.58 -10.60
C LEU A 8 -11.04 41.78 -11.90
N PRO A 9 -9.82 41.27 -12.13
CA PRO A 9 -9.53 40.46 -13.31
C PRO A 9 -10.12 39.05 -13.23
N ASP A 10 -10.77 38.62 -14.32
CA ASP A 10 -11.42 37.33 -14.58
C ASP A 10 -10.45 36.13 -14.65
N ASN A 11 -9.61 35.91 -13.64
CA ASN A 11 -8.67 34.78 -13.64
C ASN A 11 -8.57 34.02 -12.31
N LEU A 12 -9.68 33.88 -11.60
CA LEU A 12 -9.84 32.82 -10.61
C LEU A 12 -10.59 31.64 -11.23
N LYS A 13 -9.93 30.94 -12.17
CA LYS A 13 -10.27 29.54 -12.42
C LYS A 13 -9.91 28.79 -11.15
N THR A 14 -10.94 28.46 -10.36
CA THR A 14 -10.92 27.37 -9.39
C THR A 14 -10.22 26.18 -10.06
N LYS A 15 -8.98 25.91 -9.65
CA LYS A 15 -8.32 24.66 -9.99
C LYS A 15 -9.18 23.58 -9.37
N GLU A 16 -9.95 22.87 -10.20
CA GLU A 16 -10.52 21.59 -9.83
C GLU A 16 -9.39 20.76 -9.21
N ILE A 17 -9.49 20.55 -7.90
CA ILE A 17 -8.70 19.56 -7.20
C ILE A 17 -9.17 18.24 -7.80
N LYS A 18 -8.40 17.71 -8.76
CA LYS A 18 -8.63 16.34 -9.24
C LYS A 18 -8.41 15.44 -8.04
N GLU A 19 -9.51 14.93 -7.51
CA GLU A 19 -9.49 13.81 -6.58
C GLU A 19 -8.60 12.71 -7.18
N PRO A 20 -7.65 12.16 -6.42
CA PRO A 20 -6.85 11.05 -6.92
C PRO A 20 -7.81 9.90 -7.20
N LYS A 21 -8.00 9.59 -8.49
CA LYS A 21 -8.75 8.42 -8.97
C LYS A 21 -8.41 7.22 -8.10
N ASP A 22 -9.45 6.57 -7.59
CA ASP A 22 -9.42 5.37 -6.76
C ASP A 22 -8.31 4.40 -7.17
N ARG A 23 -7.18 4.44 -6.45
CA ARG A 23 -6.08 3.47 -6.58
C ARG A 23 -6.52 2.05 -6.21
N TRP A 24 -7.69 1.92 -5.58
CA TRP A 24 -8.30 0.68 -5.10
C TRP A 24 -9.00 -0.16 -6.17
N THR A 25 -9.27 0.39 -7.36
CA THR A 25 -10.03 -0.31 -8.42
C THR A 25 -9.20 -1.30 -9.24
N SER A 26 -7.87 -1.25 -9.17
CA SER A 26 -6.98 -2.26 -9.79
C SER A 26 -6.61 -3.32 -8.75
N GLY A 27 -7.59 -4.15 -8.40
CA GLY A 27 -7.46 -5.18 -7.36
C GLY A 27 -6.24 -6.10 -7.54
N TYR A 28 -5.33 -6.07 -6.57
CA TYR A 28 -4.32 -7.11 -6.34
C TYR A 28 -4.01 -7.28 -4.84
N TYR A 29 -5.02 -7.19 -3.97
CA TYR A 29 -4.94 -7.73 -2.61
C TYR A 29 -5.55 -9.14 -2.59
N LEU A 30 -4.83 -10.11 -3.15
CA LEU A 30 -5.11 -11.54 -2.98
C LEU A 30 -3.80 -12.29 -2.76
N VAL A 31 -3.25 -12.15 -1.57
CA VAL A 31 -2.30 -13.13 -1.02
C VAL A 31 -2.98 -13.82 0.15
N GLY A 32 -3.69 -14.90 -0.15
CA GLY A 32 -4.31 -15.79 0.84
C GLY A 32 -5.82 -15.94 0.69
N GLN A 33 -6.24 -16.82 -0.22
CA GLN A 33 -7.57 -17.48 -0.22
C GLN A 33 -8.85 -16.62 -0.13
N TYR A 34 -9.15 -15.81 -1.14
CA TYR A 34 -10.56 -15.46 -1.43
C TYR A 34 -10.83 -15.56 -2.93
N LYS A 35 -11.88 -16.31 -3.30
CA LYS A 35 -12.32 -16.43 -4.69
C LYS A 35 -13.07 -15.14 -5.08
N PRO A 36 -12.86 -14.60 -6.29
CA PRO A 36 -13.55 -13.39 -6.77
C PRO A 36 -15.09 -13.46 -6.78
N ALA A 37 -15.68 -14.65 -6.59
CA ALA A 37 -17.12 -14.85 -6.62
C ALA A 37 -17.83 -14.56 -5.28
N ASP A 38 -17.08 -14.38 -4.19
CA ASP A 38 -17.65 -14.21 -2.84
C ASP A 38 -17.75 -12.73 -2.41
N LEU A 39 -17.19 -11.81 -3.18
CA LEU A 39 -17.40 -10.37 -3.01
C LEU A 39 -18.73 -9.98 -3.67
N LYS A 40 -19.84 -10.16 -2.95
CA LYS A 40 -21.10 -9.49 -3.29
C LYS A 40 -20.91 -7.98 -3.08
N SER A 41 -20.42 -7.30 -4.11
CA SER A 41 -20.39 -5.85 -4.16
C SER A 41 -21.84 -5.33 -4.25
N GLY A 42 -22.38 -4.87 -3.12
CA GLY A 42 -23.42 -3.85 -3.14
C GLY A 42 -22.89 -2.58 -3.81
N TYR A 43 -23.78 -1.87 -4.50
CA TYR A 43 -23.57 -0.59 -5.20
C TYR A 43 -23.10 -0.66 -6.67
N ALA A 44 -24.05 -0.91 -7.57
CA ALA A 44 -24.57 0.10 -8.50
C ALA A 44 -25.78 -0.44 -9.28
N LYS A 45 -27.00 -0.16 -8.81
CA LYS A 45 -28.21 -0.17 -9.65
C LYS A 45 -28.41 1.24 -10.18
N PHE A 46 -28.27 1.42 -11.50
CA PHE A 46 -28.96 2.48 -12.25
C PHE A 46 -29.41 1.91 -13.60
N PRO A 47 -30.50 2.45 -14.18
CA PRO A 47 -31.53 1.66 -14.85
C PRO A 47 -31.09 1.10 -16.20
N SER A 48 -31.37 -0.18 -16.41
CA SER A 48 -31.26 -0.82 -17.71
C SER A 48 -32.33 -0.28 -18.66
N VAL A 49 -31.89 0.40 -19.71
CA VAL A 49 -32.68 0.51 -20.94
C VAL A 49 -32.61 -0.85 -21.64
N SER A 50 -33.80 -1.37 -21.92
CA SER A 50 -34.10 -2.64 -22.57
C SER A 50 -33.44 -2.84 -23.93
N SER A 51 -32.91 -4.04 -24.18
CA SER A 51 -33.30 -4.86 -25.35
C SER A 51 -32.65 -6.26 -25.32
N SER A 52 -33.48 -7.25 -24.95
CA SER A 52 -33.70 -8.54 -25.62
C SER A 52 -32.55 -9.47 -26.06
N LYS A 53 -32.62 -10.71 -25.52
CA LYS A 53 -32.55 -12.05 -26.19
C LYS A 53 -31.21 -12.38 -26.92
N SER A 54 -30.60 -13.57 -26.85
CA SER A 54 -31.03 -14.93 -26.51
C SER A 54 -29.79 -15.85 -26.52
N SER A 55 -29.82 -16.88 -25.68
CA SER A 55 -29.23 -18.24 -25.83
C SER A 55 -28.22 -18.55 -26.95
N SER A 56 -27.09 -19.15 -26.60
CA SER A 56 -26.72 -20.51 -27.06
C SER A 56 -25.41 -20.99 -26.42
N ALA A 57 -25.44 -22.23 -25.93
CA ALA A 57 -24.28 -23.06 -25.65
C ALA A 57 -23.45 -23.35 -26.93
N ARG A 58 -22.13 -23.46 -26.79
CA ARG A 58 -21.17 -24.16 -27.69
C ARG A 58 -19.84 -24.27 -26.95
N SER A 59 -19.52 -25.45 -26.41
CA SER A 59 -18.62 -26.47 -26.97
C SER A 59 -17.14 -26.06 -26.99
N LEU A 60 -16.38 -26.81 -26.19
CA LEU A 60 -14.92 -26.88 -26.12
C LEU A 60 -14.25 -26.80 -27.50
N GLN A 61 -13.36 -25.83 -27.68
CA GLN A 61 -12.27 -25.92 -28.65
C GLN A 61 -10.95 -25.82 -27.90
N GLU A 62 -10.19 -26.91 -28.00
CA GLU A 62 -8.80 -27.03 -27.60
C GLU A 62 -7.96 -25.97 -28.33
N PHE A 63 -7.47 -24.98 -27.58
CA PHE A 63 -6.40 -24.12 -28.07
C PHE A 63 -5.05 -24.75 -27.75
N LYS A 64 -4.42 -25.28 -28.79
CA LYS A 64 -3.01 -25.71 -28.83
C LYS A 64 -2.11 -24.56 -28.32
N ARG A 65 -1.28 -24.86 -27.32
CA ARG A 65 -0.16 -23.99 -26.89
C ARG A 65 0.87 -23.87 -28.00
N PRO A 66 1.31 -22.66 -28.39
CA PRO A 66 2.63 -22.50 -28.99
C PRO A 66 3.67 -22.46 -27.86
N ASN A 67 4.55 -23.45 -27.85
CA ASN A 67 5.86 -23.35 -27.23
C ASN A 67 6.63 -22.23 -27.92
N ASN A 68 6.96 -21.16 -27.20
CA ASN A 68 8.14 -20.34 -27.45
C ASN A 68 8.47 -19.58 -26.16
N ALA A 69 9.40 -20.14 -25.39
CA ALA A 69 10.10 -19.46 -24.33
C ALA A 69 11.16 -18.54 -24.96
N GLU A 70 10.74 -17.40 -25.50
CA GLU A 70 11.69 -16.32 -25.79
C GLU A 70 12.03 -15.62 -24.47
N LYS A 71 13.25 -15.87 -24.00
CA LYS A 71 13.92 -15.05 -22.98
C LYS A 71 13.99 -13.62 -23.52
N ILE A 72 13.04 -12.78 -23.14
CA ILE A 72 13.16 -11.33 -23.28
C ILE A 72 14.31 -10.92 -22.36
N LYS A 73 15.45 -10.52 -22.95
CA LYS A 73 16.57 -9.93 -22.20
C LYS A 73 16.05 -8.66 -21.51
N PRO A 74 16.24 -8.49 -20.20
CA PRO A 74 15.90 -7.23 -19.55
C PRO A 74 16.81 -6.13 -20.10
N GLU A 75 16.18 -5.15 -20.73
CA GLU A 75 16.79 -3.88 -21.09
C GLU A 75 17.22 -3.21 -19.78
N GLN A 76 18.52 -3.23 -19.48
CA GLN A 76 19.09 -2.59 -18.30
C GLN A 76 18.88 -1.08 -18.42
N ARG A 77 17.78 -0.58 -17.86
CA ARG A 77 17.61 0.83 -17.60
C ARG A 77 18.40 1.16 -16.35
N ASP A 78 19.38 2.04 -16.51
CA ASP A 78 20.19 2.58 -15.41
C ASP A 78 19.27 3.20 -14.34
N LEU A 79 18.99 2.43 -13.30
CA LEU A 79 18.45 2.92 -12.04
C LEU A 79 19.62 3.56 -11.26
N SER A 80 20.12 4.69 -11.76
CA SER A 80 21.15 5.50 -11.13
C SER A 80 20.62 6.15 -9.85
N LEU A 81 20.64 5.38 -8.76
CA LEU A 81 20.51 5.84 -7.37
C LEU A 81 21.91 6.17 -6.83
N ALA A 82 22.59 7.13 -7.46
CA ALA A 82 23.95 7.53 -7.08
C ALA A 82 24.02 8.47 -5.86
N SER A 83 22.93 8.65 -5.09
CA SER A 83 22.88 9.66 -4.02
C SER A 83 22.61 9.13 -2.61
N ALA A 84 22.63 7.82 -2.37
CA ALA A 84 22.56 7.28 -1.01
C ALA A 84 23.59 6.16 -0.86
N GLY A 85 24.53 6.35 0.06
CA GLY A 85 25.69 5.48 0.31
C GLY A 85 25.35 4.08 0.86
N TYR A 86 24.42 3.37 0.24
CA TYR A 86 24.22 1.94 0.46
C TYR A 86 25.27 1.21 -0.38
N LEU A 87 26.31 0.75 0.31
CA LEU A 87 27.35 -0.10 -0.25
C LEU A 87 26.72 -1.25 -1.05
N ASP A 88 27.33 -1.51 -2.20
CA ASP A 88 26.93 -2.44 -3.26
C ASP A 88 26.99 -3.90 -2.77
N SER A 89 26.19 -4.23 -1.76
CA SER A 89 26.13 -5.56 -1.20
C SER A 89 25.35 -6.45 -2.16
N GLN A 90 25.74 -7.73 -2.22
CA GLN A 90 25.06 -8.72 -3.05
C GLN A 90 23.55 -8.79 -2.76
N SER A 91 23.14 -8.56 -1.50
CA SER A 91 21.73 -8.48 -1.13
C SER A 91 20.99 -7.29 -1.76
N VAL A 92 21.61 -6.11 -1.81
CA VAL A 92 21.01 -4.92 -2.43
C VAL A 92 20.86 -5.11 -3.94
N LEU A 93 21.82 -5.77 -4.59
CA LEU A 93 21.71 -6.15 -6.00
C LEU A 93 20.52 -7.09 -6.24
N LEU A 94 20.30 -8.09 -5.39
CA LEU A 94 19.15 -8.97 -5.48
C LEU A 94 17.82 -8.23 -5.24
N ILE A 95 17.79 -7.27 -4.32
CA ILE A 95 16.62 -6.40 -4.13
C ILE A 95 16.33 -5.59 -5.39
N LYS A 96 17.35 -4.99 -6.02
CA LYS A 96 17.18 -4.26 -7.28
C LYS A 96 16.69 -5.18 -8.40
N GLU A 97 17.24 -6.38 -8.49
CA GLU A 97 16.81 -7.40 -9.46
C GLU A 97 15.33 -7.75 -9.27
N TYR A 98 14.88 -7.93 -8.01
CA TYR A 98 13.46 -8.14 -7.71
C TYR A 98 12.57 -7.06 -8.34
N PHE A 99 12.94 -5.78 -8.19
CA PHE A 99 12.18 -4.67 -8.73
C PHE A 99 12.30 -4.48 -10.26
N ALA A 100 13.22 -5.18 -10.92
CA ALA A 100 13.31 -5.23 -12.37
C ALA A 100 12.30 -6.19 -13.01
N TYR A 101 11.78 -7.17 -12.25
CA TYR A 101 10.74 -8.07 -12.72
C TYR A 101 9.39 -7.36 -12.88
N SER A 102 8.52 -7.93 -13.72
CA SER A 102 7.15 -7.43 -13.85
C SER A 102 6.38 -7.54 -12.53
N PRO A 103 5.36 -6.69 -12.27
CA PRO A 103 4.60 -6.75 -11.02
C PRO A 103 4.01 -8.14 -10.72
N TYR A 104 3.53 -8.83 -11.74
CA TYR A 104 2.99 -10.18 -11.62
C TYR A 104 4.06 -11.21 -11.19
N GLU A 105 5.28 -11.10 -11.70
CA GLU A 105 6.39 -11.98 -11.30
C GLU A 105 6.88 -11.67 -9.89
N ARG A 106 6.93 -10.40 -9.50
CA ARG A 106 7.34 -9.96 -8.16
C ARG A 106 6.52 -10.62 -7.06
N VAL A 107 5.22 -10.79 -7.23
CA VAL A 107 4.37 -11.51 -6.25
C VAL A 107 4.81 -12.96 -6.07
N LYS A 108 5.22 -13.64 -7.15
CA LYS A 108 5.65 -15.06 -7.10
C LYS A 108 7.05 -15.21 -6.51
N LEU A 109 7.91 -14.21 -6.71
CA LEU A 109 9.31 -14.23 -6.33
C LEU A 109 9.56 -13.70 -4.91
N SER A 110 8.61 -12.96 -4.33
CA SER A 110 8.75 -12.25 -3.03
C SER A 110 9.32 -13.14 -1.94
N LYS A 111 8.77 -14.35 -1.75
CA LYS A 111 9.22 -15.29 -0.71
C LYS A 111 10.68 -15.74 -0.86
N ASN A 112 11.18 -15.83 -2.09
CA ASN A 112 12.57 -16.22 -2.35
C ASN A 112 13.50 -15.04 -2.13
N TYR A 113 13.15 -13.86 -2.66
CA TYR A 113 13.97 -12.66 -2.51
C TYR A 113 14.00 -12.13 -1.08
N ALA A 114 12.89 -12.26 -0.33
CA ALA A 114 12.81 -11.82 1.05
C ALA A 114 13.82 -12.51 1.98
N ARG A 115 14.31 -13.71 1.60
CA ARG A 115 15.35 -14.42 2.35
C ARG A 115 16.68 -13.67 2.33
N ASN A 116 16.93 -12.81 1.36
CA ASN A 116 18.16 -12.04 1.24
C ASN A 116 18.15 -10.76 2.07
N ILE A 117 17.00 -10.40 2.66
CA ILE A 117 16.86 -9.22 3.53
C ILE A 117 17.15 -9.64 4.97
N LYS A 118 18.32 -9.27 5.47
CA LYS A 118 18.89 -9.66 6.76
C LYS A 118 19.16 -8.50 7.72
N SER A 119 19.07 -7.26 7.23
CA SER A 119 19.43 -6.06 7.97
C SER A 119 18.38 -4.96 7.78
N VAL A 120 18.43 -3.99 8.70
CA VAL A 120 17.56 -2.81 8.65
C VAL A 120 17.85 -1.95 7.41
N ASP A 121 19.11 -1.87 6.99
CA ASP A 121 19.52 -1.07 5.83
C ASP A 121 18.98 -1.65 4.52
N GLU A 122 18.91 -2.98 4.41
CA GLU A 122 18.25 -3.65 3.28
C GLU A 122 16.74 -3.42 3.25
N VAL A 123 16.08 -3.33 4.41
CA VAL A 123 14.65 -2.93 4.46
C VAL A 123 14.48 -1.50 3.94
N PHE A 124 15.35 -0.56 4.34
CA PHE A 124 15.31 0.80 3.79
C PHE A 124 15.56 0.84 2.28
N ALA A 125 16.43 -0.02 1.74
CA ALA A 125 16.62 -0.14 0.30
C ALA A 125 15.34 -0.60 -0.41
N VAL A 126 14.58 -1.53 0.19
CA VAL A 126 13.26 -1.94 -0.34
C VAL A 126 12.25 -0.80 -0.28
N LEU A 127 12.17 -0.09 0.85
CA LEU A 127 11.27 1.05 1.02
C LEU A 127 11.54 2.16 0.00
N GLN A 128 12.82 2.49 -0.20
CA GLN A 128 13.23 3.49 -1.20
C GLN A 128 12.84 3.09 -2.63
N LEU A 129 12.96 1.81 -2.99
CA LEU A 129 12.50 1.33 -4.30
C LEU A 129 10.97 1.28 -4.39
N GLY A 130 10.28 1.04 -3.28
CA GLY A 130 8.82 1.06 -3.17
C GLY A 130 8.18 2.43 -3.43
N THR A 131 8.91 3.50 -3.17
CA THR A 131 8.48 4.88 -3.41
C THR A 131 8.99 5.46 -4.75
N ALA A 132 9.76 4.67 -5.52
CA ALA A 132 10.37 5.13 -6.75
C ALA A 132 9.36 5.24 -7.91
N ARG A 133 9.18 6.45 -8.44
CA ARG A 133 8.25 6.75 -9.55
C ARG A 133 8.56 6.03 -10.87
N GLY A 134 9.79 5.57 -11.06
CA GLY A 134 10.23 4.88 -12.28
C GLY A 134 9.89 3.39 -12.32
N ILE A 135 9.37 2.84 -11.23
CA ILE A 135 9.11 1.40 -11.08
C ILE A 135 7.59 1.20 -11.03
N LYS A 136 7.06 0.46 -12.00
CA LYS A 136 5.62 0.18 -12.07
C LYS A 136 5.19 -0.65 -10.87
N GLU A 137 4.14 -0.23 -10.16
CA GLU A 137 3.61 -0.92 -8.96
C GLU A 137 4.72 -1.14 -7.90
N ALA A 138 5.59 -0.15 -7.73
CA ALA A 138 6.68 -0.18 -6.77
C ALA A 138 6.17 -0.47 -5.35
N TYR A 139 5.15 0.28 -4.92
CA TYR A 139 4.48 0.14 -3.62
C TYR A 139 4.06 -1.31 -3.34
N ASP A 140 3.28 -1.92 -4.24
CA ASP A 140 2.77 -3.28 -4.06
C ASP A 140 3.89 -4.31 -4.00
N GLY A 141 4.93 -4.14 -4.83
CA GLY A 141 6.09 -5.01 -4.79
C GLY A 141 6.89 -4.89 -3.49
N ALA A 142 7.06 -3.68 -2.95
CA ALA A 142 7.71 -3.47 -1.67
C ALA A 142 6.91 -4.10 -0.53
N THR A 143 5.59 -3.87 -0.50
CA THR A 143 4.68 -4.46 0.48
C THR A 143 4.72 -5.98 0.43
N ALA A 144 4.61 -6.59 -0.76
CA ALA A 144 4.65 -8.04 -0.93
C ALA A 144 6.01 -8.64 -0.53
N LEU A 145 7.12 -7.97 -0.85
CA LEU A 145 8.46 -8.42 -0.47
C LEU A 145 8.67 -8.34 1.05
N LEU A 146 8.29 -7.22 1.67
CA LEU A 146 8.45 -7.00 3.11
C LEU A 146 7.49 -7.86 3.93
N ALA A 147 6.29 -8.18 3.44
CA ALA A 147 5.38 -9.12 4.11
C ALA A 147 5.98 -10.53 4.23
N GLU A 148 6.93 -10.87 3.36
CA GLU A 148 7.68 -12.12 3.41
C GLU A 148 9.02 -12.00 4.19
N CYS A 149 9.37 -10.83 4.71
CA CYS A 149 10.60 -10.65 5.47
C CYS A 149 10.54 -11.29 6.85
N SER A 150 11.73 -11.45 7.46
CA SER A 150 11.79 -11.96 8.83
C SER A 150 11.23 -10.94 9.82
N THR A 151 10.39 -11.42 10.73
CA THR A 151 9.81 -10.65 11.83
C THR A 151 10.87 -9.89 12.65
N LYS A 152 12.08 -10.47 12.81
CA LYS A 152 13.19 -9.85 13.54
C LYS A 152 13.64 -8.54 12.87
N VAL A 153 13.92 -8.58 11.57
CA VAL A 153 14.46 -7.43 10.83
C VAL A 153 13.39 -6.33 10.72
N LEU A 154 12.12 -6.68 10.49
CA LEU A 154 11.03 -5.71 10.50
C LEU A 154 10.86 -5.04 11.87
N SER A 155 10.94 -5.81 12.97
CA SER A 155 10.86 -5.25 14.33
C SER A 155 12.02 -4.28 14.59
N GLN A 156 13.25 -4.64 14.20
CA GLN A 156 14.42 -3.76 14.35
C GLN A 156 14.29 -2.47 13.52
N THR A 157 13.67 -2.55 12.35
CA THR A 157 13.41 -1.39 11.49
C THR A 157 12.38 -0.46 12.12
N VAL A 158 11.26 -1.03 12.60
CA VAL A 158 10.23 -0.29 13.36
C VAL A 158 10.85 0.42 14.57
N ASP A 159 11.69 -0.28 15.35
CA ASP A 159 12.37 0.30 16.52
C ASP A 159 13.39 1.39 16.15
N LYS A 160 14.04 1.31 14.97
CA LYS A 160 14.93 2.37 14.48
C LYS A 160 14.12 3.62 14.11
N ILE A 161 13.08 3.47 13.28
CA ILE A 161 12.22 4.61 12.87
C ILE A 161 11.57 5.24 14.10
N ARG A 162 11.00 4.44 15.00
CA ARG A 162 10.37 4.93 16.23
C ARG A 162 11.34 5.76 17.08
N ARG A 163 12.58 5.29 17.29
CA ARG A 163 13.58 6.05 18.06
C ARG A 163 13.89 7.39 17.43
N GLU A 164 13.95 7.47 16.10
CA GLU A 164 14.14 8.73 15.38
C GLU A 164 12.92 9.67 15.49
N LEU A 165 11.70 9.14 15.45
CA LEU A 165 10.48 9.94 15.65
C LEU A 165 10.37 10.48 17.09
N ILE A 166 10.79 9.69 18.08
CA ILE A 166 10.85 10.13 19.48
C ILE A 166 11.90 11.23 19.67
N SER A 167 13.07 11.10 19.06
CA SER A 167 14.14 12.10 19.20
C SER A 167 13.88 13.35 18.35
N ASN A 168 13.20 13.21 17.23
CA ASN A 168 12.84 14.29 16.33
C ASN A 168 11.47 14.03 15.68
N PRO A 169 10.37 14.56 16.26
CA PRO A 169 9.03 14.38 15.71
C PRO A 169 8.86 14.89 14.28
N LEU A 170 9.66 15.86 13.85
CA LEU A 170 9.62 16.39 12.47
C LEU A 170 10.16 15.40 11.43
N ALA A 171 10.87 14.36 11.87
CA ALA A 171 11.34 13.27 11.01
C ALA A 171 10.19 12.47 10.38
N ILE A 172 8.95 12.61 10.87
CA ILE A 172 7.78 11.95 10.28
C ILE A 172 7.62 12.25 8.79
N LYS A 173 7.95 13.48 8.36
CA LYS A 173 7.91 13.88 6.94
C LYS A 173 8.89 13.11 6.06
N LYS A 174 9.98 12.60 6.64
CA LYS A 174 10.97 11.79 5.92
C LYS A 174 10.47 10.36 5.72
N TYR A 175 9.69 9.86 6.66
CA TYR A 175 9.28 8.46 6.73
C TYR A 175 7.82 8.21 6.36
N GLU A 176 7.10 9.21 5.85
CA GLU A 176 5.66 9.11 5.58
C GLU A 176 5.33 7.93 4.65
N ASP A 177 5.90 7.92 3.45
CA ASP A 177 5.69 6.86 2.46
C ASP A 177 6.30 5.51 2.92
N ASP A 178 7.45 5.57 3.59
CA ASP A 178 8.15 4.39 4.14
C ASP A 178 7.28 3.68 5.20
N LEU A 179 6.61 4.45 6.06
CA LEU A 179 5.73 3.95 7.11
C LEU A 179 4.44 3.38 6.52
N GLU A 180 3.87 4.01 5.49
CA GLU A 180 2.70 3.48 4.78
C GLU A 180 2.98 2.06 4.25
N ILE A 181 4.11 1.87 3.54
CA ILE A 181 4.53 0.57 3.03
C ILE A 181 4.79 -0.41 4.19
N LEU A 182 5.53 0.02 5.21
CA LEU A 182 5.96 -0.86 6.30
C LEU A 182 4.76 -1.34 7.15
N ILE A 183 3.83 -0.45 7.48
CA ILE A 183 2.61 -0.76 8.24
C ILE A 183 1.75 -1.76 7.46
N THR A 184 1.53 -1.50 6.18
CA THR A 184 0.78 -2.40 5.29
C THR A 184 1.44 -3.78 5.19
N ALA A 185 2.77 -3.82 5.01
CA ALA A 185 3.52 -5.07 4.92
C ALA A 185 3.44 -5.89 6.22
N ILE A 186 3.48 -5.23 7.38
CA ILE A 186 3.31 -5.89 8.69
C ILE A 186 1.91 -6.49 8.82
N ALA A 187 0.87 -5.77 8.40
CA ALA A 187 -0.51 -6.26 8.42
C ALA A 187 -0.67 -7.51 7.53
N CYS A 188 -0.15 -7.47 6.29
CA CYS A 188 -0.24 -8.57 5.34
C CYS A 188 0.65 -9.79 5.66
N SER A 189 1.64 -9.64 6.55
CA SER A 189 2.64 -10.69 6.80
C SER A 189 2.05 -11.91 7.52
N GLN A 190 2.11 -13.08 6.89
CA GLN A 190 1.75 -14.36 7.53
C GLN A 190 2.82 -14.89 8.51
N LYS A 191 3.99 -14.24 8.60
CA LYS A 191 5.13 -14.63 9.47
C LYS A 191 5.15 -13.94 10.84
N ILE A 192 4.29 -12.95 11.03
CA ILE A 192 4.19 -12.18 12.27
C ILE A 192 2.88 -12.59 12.92
N SER A 193 2.93 -12.98 14.21
CA SER A 193 1.69 -13.26 14.94
C SER A 193 0.83 -12.01 15.06
N THR A 194 -0.48 -12.18 15.01
CA THR A 194 -1.48 -11.09 15.06
C THR A 194 -1.22 -10.11 16.21
N LYS A 195 -1.05 -10.61 17.44
CA LYS A 195 -0.69 -9.78 18.62
C LYS A 195 0.58 -8.93 18.41
N LYS A 196 1.56 -9.47 17.68
CA LYS A 196 2.79 -8.73 17.37
C LYS A 196 2.58 -7.71 16.25
N LYS A 197 1.73 -8.00 15.25
CA LYS A 197 1.32 -7.02 14.24
C LYS A 197 0.66 -5.81 14.91
N GLU A 198 -0.34 -6.05 15.75
CA GLU A 198 -1.03 -5.01 16.53
C GLU A 198 -0.04 -4.17 17.33
N ARG A 199 0.89 -4.83 18.04
CA ARG A 199 1.90 -4.12 18.83
C ARG A 199 2.77 -3.22 17.96
N LEU A 200 3.27 -3.71 16.82
CA LEU A 200 4.16 -2.95 15.94
C LEU A 200 3.45 -1.78 15.27
N ILE A 201 2.22 -1.98 14.77
CA ILE A 201 1.41 -0.94 14.12
C ILE A 201 1.08 0.18 15.12
N ASN A 202 0.67 -0.18 16.34
CA ASN A 202 0.31 0.79 17.38
C ASN A 202 1.47 1.68 17.84
N LEU A 203 2.72 1.33 17.56
CA LEU A 203 3.87 2.18 17.91
C LEU A 203 3.88 3.52 17.16
N PHE A 204 3.15 3.63 16.05
CA PHE A 204 3.15 4.83 15.21
C PHE A 204 1.94 5.75 15.44
N VAL A 205 0.93 5.33 16.23
CA VAL A 205 -0.30 6.11 16.46
C VAL A 205 0.02 7.52 16.97
N GLN A 206 0.93 7.66 17.93
CA GLN A 206 1.28 8.94 18.56
C GLN A 206 2.12 9.87 17.67
N HIS A 207 2.75 9.34 16.62
CA HIS A 207 3.67 10.06 15.75
C HIS A 207 3.24 9.88 14.29
N SER A 208 2.00 10.25 13.98
CA SER A 208 1.38 10.01 12.68
C SER A 208 0.86 11.29 12.05
N ASN A 209 1.08 11.43 10.75
CA ASN A 209 0.38 12.39 9.88
C ASN A 209 -0.78 11.68 9.17
N ARG A 210 -1.53 12.41 8.34
CA ARG A 210 -2.69 11.87 7.61
C ARG A 210 -2.39 10.54 6.92
N THR A 211 -1.31 10.45 6.14
CA THR A 211 -0.98 9.24 5.37
C THR A 211 -0.70 8.05 6.29
N VAL A 212 0.10 8.24 7.34
CA VAL A 212 0.39 7.18 8.31
C VAL A 212 -0.86 6.77 9.08
N LYS A 213 -1.75 7.70 9.44
CA LYS A 213 -3.04 7.38 10.10
C LYS A 213 -3.94 6.54 9.19
N ALA A 214 -4.06 6.92 7.92
CA ALA A 214 -4.81 6.13 6.93
C ALA A 214 -4.24 4.71 6.80
N ALA A 215 -2.91 4.58 6.71
CA ALA A 215 -2.25 3.28 6.66
C ALA A 215 -2.50 2.42 7.92
N ILE A 216 -2.57 3.04 9.10
CA ILE A 216 -2.92 2.33 10.35
C ILE A 216 -4.37 1.83 10.28
N ILE A 217 -5.31 2.66 9.81
CA ILE A 217 -6.71 2.26 9.64
C ILE A 217 -6.81 1.07 8.68
N ASP A 218 -6.16 1.16 7.51
CA ASP A 218 -6.11 0.09 6.52
C ASP A 218 -5.49 -1.19 7.06
N ALA A 219 -4.41 -1.07 7.81
CA ALA A 219 -3.77 -2.21 8.45
C ALA A 219 -4.71 -2.95 9.40
N PHE A 220 -5.54 -2.24 10.15
CA PHE A 220 -6.52 -2.90 11.01
C PHE A 220 -7.70 -3.52 10.24
N ARG A 221 -8.13 -2.93 9.11
CA ARG A 221 -9.10 -3.56 8.19
C ARG A 221 -8.55 -4.87 7.62
N ILE A 222 -7.28 -4.89 7.22
CA ILE A 222 -6.62 -6.12 6.75
C ILE A 222 -6.64 -7.22 7.83
N LEU A 223 -6.65 -6.86 9.11
CA LEU A 223 -6.60 -7.79 10.23
C LEU A 223 -7.99 -8.24 10.73
N GLU A 224 -9.08 -7.83 10.09
CA GLU A 224 -10.46 -8.23 10.43
C GLU A 224 -10.66 -9.76 10.46
N GLY A 225 -9.98 -10.49 9.57
CA GLY A 225 -9.99 -11.96 9.57
C GLY A 225 -9.14 -12.61 10.68
N GLU A 226 -8.32 -11.84 11.40
CA GLU A 226 -7.38 -12.33 12.42
C GLU A 226 -7.70 -11.83 13.85
N ILE A 227 -8.44 -10.73 13.98
CA ILE A 227 -8.74 -10.02 15.22
C ILE A 227 -10.25 -9.80 15.30
N ASN A 228 -10.83 -9.91 16.50
CA ASN A 228 -12.25 -9.60 16.67
C ASN A 228 -12.57 -8.10 16.45
N SER A 229 -13.79 -7.82 16.02
CA SER A 229 -14.25 -6.45 15.73
C SER A 229 -14.11 -5.52 16.94
N GLU A 230 -14.33 -5.99 18.17
CA GLU A 230 -14.17 -5.19 19.39
C GLU A 230 -12.74 -4.64 19.58
N ALA A 231 -11.71 -5.46 19.32
CA ALA A 231 -10.33 -5.03 19.43
C ALA A 231 -9.94 -4.06 18.30
N ILE A 232 -10.45 -4.27 17.08
CA ILE A 232 -10.26 -3.33 15.98
C ILE A 232 -10.88 -1.98 16.33
N ILE A 233 -12.14 -1.96 16.79
CA ILE A 233 -12.83 -0.74 17.24
C ILE A 233 -11.99 -0.01 18.31
N LYS A 234 -11.44 -0.75 19.28
CA LYS A 234 -10.58 -0.17 20.31
C LYS A 234 -9.34 0.52 19.73
N HIS A 235 -8.70 -0.08 18.74
CA HIS A 235 -7.51 0.50 18.09
C HIS A 235 -7.85 1.67 17.17
N LEU A 236 -9.04 1.67 16.55
CA LEU A 236 -9.48 2.75 15.65
C LEU A 236 -10.11 3.94 16.38
N LYS A 237 -10.61 3.75 17.61
CA LYS A 237 -11.24 4.79 18.43
C LYS A 237 -10.45 6.10 18.57
N PRO A 238 -9.11 6.11 18.69
CA PRO A 238 -8.35 7.37 18.75
C PRO A 238 -8.43 8.21 17.46
N PHE A 239 -8.76 7.58 16.33
CA PHE A 239 -8.95 8.25 15.04
C PHE A 239 -10.39 8.66 14.80
N THR A 240 -11.33 8.20 15.63
CA THR A 240 -12.73 8.65 15.61
C THR A 240 -12.94 9.76 16.64
N SER A 241 -14.10 10.41 16.58
CA SER A 241 -14.53 11.48 17.50
C SER A 241 -13.76 12.80 17.37
N ASP A 242 -14.13 13.76 18.23
CA ASP A 242 -13.54 15.11 18.27
C ASP A 242 -12.05 15.15 18.63
N GLN A 243 -11.45 14.02 18.99
CA GLN A 243 -10.01 13.90 19.27
C GLN A 243 -9.16 13.93 18.00
N GLU A 244 -9.70 13.54 16.85
CA GLU A 244 -9.00 13.62 15.57
C GLU A 244 -9.38 14.92 14.85
N PRO A 245 -8.48 15.92 14.75
CA PRO A 245 -8.80 17.19 14.08
C PRO A 245 -8.93 17.04 12.57
N ASP A 246 -8.38 15.99 11.97
CA ASP A 246 -8.47 15.74 10.55
C ASP A 246 -9.80 15.04 10.19
N GLU A 247 -10.74 15.80 9.63
CA GLU A 247 -12.06 15.30 9.23
C GLU A 247 -11.99 14.10 8.27
N TYR A 248 -10.99 14.07 7.36
CA TYR A 248 -10.81 12.95 6.45
C TYR A 248 -10.51 11.66 7.22
N ILE A 249 -9.56 11.71 8.16
CA ILE A 249 -9.17 10.55 8.97
C ILE A 249 -10.31 10.11 9.87
N ARG A 250 -11.05 11.07 10.44
CA ARG A 250 -12.21 10.79 11.28
C ARG A 250 -13.26 9.98 10.54
N ARG A 251 -13.69 10.47 9.38
CA ARG A 251 -14.65 9.76 8.52
C ARG A 251 -14.12 8.41 8.07
N TYR A 252 -12.84 8.34 7.72
CA TYR A 252 -12.24 7.09 7.27
C TYR A 252 -12.22 6.00 8.36
N ALA A 253 -11.93 6.39 9.61
CA ALA A 253 -11.99 5.48 10.75
C ALA A 253 -13.44 5.11 11.12
N GLU A 254 -14.39 6.03 11.02
CA GLU A 254 -15.82 5.77 11.25
C GLU A 254 -16.42 4.80 10.22
N GLU A 255 -16.05 4.95 8.95
CA GLU A 255 -16.40 4.03 7.86
C GLU A 255 -15.79 2.64 8.13
N ALA A 256 -14.48 2.59 8.43
CA ALA A 256 -13.79 1.34 8.74
C ALA A 256 -14.39 0.60 9.96
N ILE A 257 -14.96 1.31 10.95
CA ILE A 257 -15.66 0.69 12.08
C ILE A 257 -17.06 0.21 11.68
N SER A 258 -17.77 0.99 10.86
CA SER A 258 -19.14 0.68 10.43
C SER A 258 -19.19 -0.58 9.55
N ASP A 259 -18.10 -0.89 8.85
CA ASP A 259 -17.99 -2.06 7.98
C ASP A 259 -17.77 -3.40 8.74
N LEU A 260 -17.50 -3.39 10.06
CA LEU A 260 -17.04 -4.57 10.84
C LEU A 260 -18.14 -5.54 11.34
N ASP A 261 -19.32 -5.52 10.71
CA ASP A 261 -20.56 -6.29 11.06
C ASP A 261 -20.40 -7.41 12.12
#